data_AF-A0A926Y2P1-F1
#
_entry.id   AF-A0A926Y2P1-F1
#
_cell.length_a   1.000
_cell.length_b   1.000
_cell.length_c   1.000
_cell.angle_alpha   90.00
_cell.angle_beta   90.00
_cell.angle_gamma   90.00
#
_symmetry.space_group_name_H-M   'P 1'
#
loop_
_entity.id
_entity.type
_entity.pdbx_description
1 polymer ?
#
loop_
_entity_poly.entity_id
_entity_poly.type
_entity_poly.pdbx_seq_one_letter_code
_entity_poly.pdbx_strand_id
1 'polypeptide(L)'
;MSSFEKLQSDLDALNAQRAQIVGEGWFLQHCWLVQVKPGGTAHTDSKYWQVRSRQPLFNGKTLKHLKAEEVEDYRAAIARGRQLKQVDRQIEKLQQRLRQQTSITDTSRDTSSRSFPSPPQETPLQGPMFAGGSQRSSEESVEQPPEPGKSADLTEQERLVKEVLANSQALRASLRRSVALCKWLGARNIDLRKGHPRAQ
;
A
#
# COMPACT_ATOMS: atom_id res chain seq x y z
N MET A 1 8.54 2.91 -27.39
CA MET A 1 8.28 2.56 -25.99
C MET A 1 7.33 3.57 -25.38
N SER A 2 6.20 3.09 -24.91
CA SER A 2 5.16 3.92 -24.30
C SER A 2 5.68 4.59 -23.02
N SER A 3 5.10 5.73 -22.64
CA SER A 3 5.47 6.44 -21.39
C SER A 3 5.30 5.53 -20.15
N PHE A 4 4.34 4.61 -20.21
CA PHE A 4 4.05 3.63 -19.17
C PHE A 4 5.13 2.56 -19.03
N GLU A 5 5.61 1.96 -20.13
CA GLU A 5 6.70 0.98 -20.12
C GLU A 5 7.97 1.55 -19.47
N LYS A 6 8.29 2.82 -19.75
CA LYS A 6 9.44 3.50 -19.14
C LYS A 6 9.29 3.63 -17.63
N LEU A 7 8.11 4.07 -17.16
CA LEU A 7 7.84 4.20 -15.73
C LEU A 7 7.89 2.85 -15.01
N GLN A 8 7.40 1.78 -15.65
CA GLN A 8 7.46 0.44 -15.10
C GLN A 8 8.92 -0.06 -14.99
N SER A 9 9.70 0.11 -16.06
CA SER A 9 11.12 -0.24 -16.07
C SER A 9 11.92 0.53 -15.02
N ASP A 10 11.65 1.83 -14.84
CA ASP A 10 12.31 2.65 -13.82
C ASP A 10 11.97 2.17 -12.39
N LEU A 11 10.73 1.75 -12.17
CA LEU A 11 10.28 1.21 -10.88
C LEU A 11 10.98 -0.12 -10.58
N ASP A 12 11.06 -1.02 -11.57
CA ASP A 12 11.75 -2.30 -11.44
C ASP A 12 13.26 -2.10 -11.17
N ALA A 13 13.90 -1.14 -11.85
CA ALA A 13 15.29 -0.78 -11.62
C ALA A 13 15.53 -0.25 -10.19
N LEU A 14 14.66 0.63 -9.69
CA LEU A 14 14.75 1.15 -8.31
C LEU A 14 14.48 0.06 -7.27
N ASN A 15 13.57 -0.89 -7.55
CA ASN A 15 13.35 -2.04 -6.67
C ASN A 15 14.56 -2.97 -6.64
N ALA A 16 15.23 -3.18 -7.77
CA ALA A 16 16.47 -3.95 -7.82
C ALA A 16 17.57 -3.28 -6.99
N GLN A 17 17.75 -1.97 -7.13
CA GLN A 17 18.69 -1.19 -6.30
C GLN A 17 18.35 -1.27 -4.81
N ARG A 18 17.06 -1.16 -4.48
CA ARG A 18 16.58 -1.31 -3.10
C ARG A 18 16.94 -2.68 -2.53
N ALA A 19 16.71 -3.75 -3.29
CA ALA A 19 17.04 -5.11 -2.90
C ALA A 19 18.56 -5.30 -2.73
N GLN A 20 19.36 -4.71 -3.61
CA GLN A 20 20.82 -4.73 -3.51
C GLN A 20 21.31 -4.08 -2.21
N ILE A 21 20.86 -2.85 -1.90
CA ILE A 21 21.26 -2.14 -0.68
C ILE A 21 20.87 -2.92 0.58
N VAL A 22 19.71 -3.57 0.56
CA VAL A 22 19.25 -4.42 1.68
C VAL A 22 20.08 -5.71 1.78
N GLY A 23 20.51 -6.28 0.64
CA GLY A 23 21.35 -7.47 0.58
C GLY A 23 22.79 -7.25 1.03
N GLU A 24 23.32 -6.02 0.91
CA GLU A 24 24.68 -5.66 1.35
C GLU A 24 24.86 -5.70 2.88
N GLY A 25 23.76 -5.62 3.64
CA GLY A 25 23.78 -5.81 5.08
C GLY A 25 22.86 -4.85 5.84
N TRP A 26 23.12 -4.71 7.14
CA TRP A 26 22.30 -3.88 8.01
C TRP A 26 22.45 -2.38 7.71
N PHE A 27 21.39 -1.63 7.94
CA PHE A 27 21.32 -0.19 7.65
C PHE A 27 20.65 0.57 8.79
N LEU A 28 20.95 1.86 8.90
CA LEU A 28 20.35 2.75 9.89
C LEU A 28 19.73 3.97 9.23
N GLN A 29 18.41 4.07 9.31
CA GLN A 29 17.71 5.27 8.88
C GLN A 29 17.60 6.28 10.04
N HIS A 30 17.50 7.57 9.69
CA HIS A 30 17.31 8.67 10.65
C HIS A 30 18.43 8.83 11.71
N CYS A 31 19.61 8.27 11.43
CA CYS A 31 20.76 8.29 12.33
C CYS A 31 21.89 9.20 11.83
N TRP A 32 22.71 9.70 12.75
CA TRP A 32 23.94 10.44 12.46
C TRP A 32 24.99 10.22 13.55
N LEU A 33 26.26 10.40 13.18
CA LEU A 33 27.40 10.30 14.09
C LEU A 33 27.78 11.69 14.61
N VAL A 34 28.17 11.75 15.88
CA VAL A 34 28.64 12.96 16.55
C VAL A 34 29.85 12.60 17.42
N GLN A 35 30.89 13.43 17.37
CA GLN A 35 31.95 13.41 18.39
C GLN A 35 31.58 14.33 19.54
N VAL A 36 31.66 13.82 20.77
CA VAL A 36 31.31 14.59 21.97
C VAL A 36 32.50 14.56 22.93
N LYS A 37 32.75 15.69 23.60
CA LYS A 37 33.72 15.74 24.70
C LYS A 37 33.07 15.15 25.97
N PRO A 38 33.84 14.49 26.84
CA PRO A 38 33.34 14.11 28.16
C PRO A 38 32.86 15.35 28.91
N GLY A 39 31.69 15.22 29.55
CA GLY A 39 31.17 16.26 30.45
C GLY A 39 31.68 16.05 31.87
N GLY A 40 31.72 17.12 32.67
CA GLY A 40 32.10 17.09 34.07
C GLY A 40 33.59 17.37 34.34
N THR A 41 34.07 16.95 35.50
CA THR A 41 35.46 17.11 36.00
C THR A 41 36.49 16.17 35.36
N ALA A 42 36.06 15.31 34.43
CA ALA A 42 36.96 14.46 33.66
C ALA A 42 37.74 15.31 32.65
N HIS A 43 38.89 15.84 33.07
CA HIS A 43 39.84 16.61 32.26
C HIS A 43 40.58 15.74 31.23
N THR A 44 39.83 15.06 30.38
CA THR A 44 40.38 14.27 29.27
C THR A 44 39.88 14.90 27.97
N ASP A 45 40.80 15.38 27.14
CA ASP A 45 40.48 15.91 25.80
C ASP A 45 40.06 14.83 24.80
N SER A 46 40.02 13.56 25.24
CA SER A 46 39.58 12.43 24.42
C SER A 46 38.10 12.54 24.07
N LYS A 47 37.83 12.96 22.83
CA LYS A 47 36.49 12.89 22.23
C LYS A 47 36.10 11.44 22.03
N TYR A 48 34.83 11.13 22.23
CA TYR A 48 34.27 9.81 21.90
C TYR A 48 33.12 9.97 20.91
N TRP A 49 32.83 8.87 20.19
CA TRP A 49 31.80 8.84 19.18
C TRP A 49 30.46 8.42 19.77
N GLN A 50 29.39 9.12 19.36
CA GLN A 50 28.01 8.76 19.62
C GLN A 50 27.28 8.62 18.30
N VAL A 51 26.46 7.57 18.17
CA VAL A 51 25.39 7.54 17.18
C VAL A 51 24.11 8.05 17.81
N ARG A 52 23.43 8.95 17.12
CA ARG A 52 22.14 9.52 17.52
C ARG A 52 21.09 9.21 16.47
N SER A 53 19.85 9.08 16.91
CA SER A 53 18.68 8.87 16.08
C SER A 53 17.56 9.81 16.50
N ARG A 54 16.66 10.12 15.57
CA ARG A 54 15.38 10.77 15.89
C ARG A 54 14.39 9.81 16.55
N GLN A 55 14.61 8.50 16.43
CA GLN A 55 13.73 7.44 16.92
C GLN A 55 14.44 6.58 17.97
N PRO A 56 13.70 5.97 18.90
CA PRO A 56 14.27 5.09 19.92
C PRO A 56 14.67 3.73 19.31
N LEU A 57 15.89 3.64 18.75
CA LEU A 57 16.40 2.46 18.06
C LEU A 57 17.37 1.61 18.91
N PHE A 58 18.00 2.20 19.93
CA PHE A 58 19.07 1.55 20.70
C PHE A 58 18.53 1.13 22.07
N ASN A 59 17.84 -0.01 22.14
CA ASN A 59 17.18 -0.50 23.37
C ASN A 59 16.22 0.54 23.98
N GLY A 60 15.37 1.13 23.13
CA GLY A 60 14.46 2.20 23.52
C GLY A 60 15.12 3.58 23.68
N LYS A 61 16.44 3.69 23.50
CA LYS A 61 17.17 4.97 23.55
C LYS A 61 17.40 5.52 22.14
N THR A 62 17.51 6.85 22.06
CA THR A 62 17.82 7.59 20.83
C THR A 62 19.33 7.71 20.59
N LEU A 63 20.16 7.27 21.54
CA LEU A 63 21.62 7.38 21.46
C LEU A 63 22.32 6.09 21.88
N LYS A 64 23.47 5.82 21.25
CA LYS A 64 24.41 4.77 21.65
C LYS A 64 25.83 5.34 21.59
N HIS A 65 26.62 5.06 22.62
CA HIS A 65 28.07 5.32 22.62
C HIS A 65 28.78 4.25 21.81
N LEU A 66 29.72 4.66 20.97
CA LEU A 66 30.45 3.76 20.09
C LEU A 66 31.90 3.62 20.53
N LYS A 67 32.42 2.40 20.42
CA LYS A 67 33.87 2.17 20.43
C LYS A 67 34.46 2.64 19.10
N ALA A 68 35.75 2.98 19.09
CA ALA A 68 36.43 3.46 17.89
C ALA A 68 36.33 2.47 16.71
N GLU A 69 36.39 1.17 17.01
CA GLU A 69 36.27 0.07 16.04
C GLU A 69 34.90 0.02 15.36
N GLU A 70 33.81 0.31 16.08
CA GLU A 70 32.45 0.25 15.56
C GLU A 70 32.10 1.47 14.68
N VAL A 71 32.89 2.56 14.73
CA VAL A 71 32.51 3.84 14.09
C VAL A 71 32.32 3.70 12.60
N GLU A 72 33.22 2.98 11.93
CA GLU A 72 33.16 2.82 10.47
C GLU A 72 31.99 1.92 10.05
N ASP A 73 31.67 0.88 10.82
CA ASP A 73 30.49 0.03 10.57
C ASP A 73 29.20 0.85 10.66
N TYR A 74 29.08 1.68 11.70
CA TYR A 74 27.93 2.59 11.85
C TYR A 74 27.90 3.67 10.76
N ARG A 75 29.05 4.19 10.35
CA ARG A 75 29.14 5.16 9.25
C ARG A 75 28.63 4.53 7.95
N ALA A 76 29.05 3.31 7.64
CA ALA A 76 28.59 2.56 6.48
C ALA A 76 27.09 2.25 6.54
N ALA A 77 26.58 1.80 7.70
CA ALA A 77 25.16 1.53 7.90
C ALA A 77 24.28 2.79 7.76
N ILE A 78 24.75 3.95 8.23
CA ILE A 78 24.07 5.23 8.07
C ILE A 78 24.07 5.68 6.60
N ALA A 79 25.18 5.48 5.88
CA ALA A 79 25.27 5.78 4.46
C ALA A 79 24.25 4.95 3.65
N ARG A 80 24.22 3.63 3.88
CA ARG A 80 23.22 2.72 3.30
C ARG A 80 21.80 3.15 3.63
N GLY A 81 21.53 3.50 4.89
CA GLY A 81 20.20 3.97 5.31
C GLY A 81 19.76 5.28 4.63
N ARG A 82 20.70 6.17 4.29
CA ARG A 82 20.42 7.40 3.52
C ARG A 82 20.11 7.08 2.06
N GLN A 83 20.89 6.20 1.44
CA GLN A 83 20.65 5.74 0.06
C GLN A 83 19.30 5.05 -0.05
N LEU A 84 19.00 4.13 0.86
CA LEU A 84 17.72 3.42 0.90
C LEU A 84 16.54 4.40 1.00
N LYS A 85 16.65 5.42 1.86
CA LYS A 85 15.63 6.46 1.99
C LYS A 85 15.44 7.30 0.71
N GLN A 86 16.50 7.52 -0.07
CA GLN A 86 16.40 8.23 -1.34
C GLN A 86 15.66 7.37 -2.38
N VAL A 87 16.03 6.09 -2.48
CA VAL A 87 15.38 5.12 -3.37
C VAL A 87 13.90 4.96 -2.99
N ASP A 88 13.57 4.77 -1.72
CA ASP A 88 12.19 4.65 -1.24
C ASP A 88 11.34 5.89 -1.63
N ARG A 89 11.91 7.10 -1.52
CA ARG A 89 11.24 8.34 -1.96
C ARG A 89 11.03 8.41 -3.46
N GLN A 90 11.96 7.89 -4.26
CA GLN A 90 11.82 7.86 -5.72
C GLN A 90 10.73 6.86 -6.12
N ILE A 91 10.71 5.68 -5.50
CA ILE A 91 9.67 4.68 -5.68
C ILE A 91 8.29 5.27 -5.33
N GLU A 92 8.17 5.93 -4.18
CA GLU A 92 6.91 6.56 -3.76
C GLU A 92 6.41 7.59 -4.79
N LYS A 93 7.31 8.44 -5.32
CA LYS A 93 6.97 9.42 -6.37
C LYS A 93 6.52 8.75 -7.66
N LEU A 94 7.21 7.70 -8.11
CA LEU A 94 6.83 6.97 -9.33
C LEU A 94 5.49 6.25 -9.16
N GLN A 95 5.27 5.60 -8.02
CA GLN A 95 3.99 4.97 -7.69
C GLN A 95 2.86 5.99 -7.66
N GLN A 96 3.10 7.19 -7.12
CA GLN A 96 2.10 8.27 -7.13
C GLN A 96 1.76 8.73 -8.56
N ARG A 97 2.76 8.86 -9.44
CA ARG A 97 2.55 9.20 -10.86
C ARG A 97 1.76 8.13 -11.60
N LEU A 98 2.06 6.85 -11.36
CA LEU A 98 1.31 5.73 -11.95
C LEU A 98 -0.16 5.77 -11.50
N ARG A 99 -0.42 5.98 -10.21
CA ARG A 99 -1.80 6.13 -9.70
C ARG A 99 -2.55 7.27 -10.37
N GLN A 100 -1.89 8.40 -10.63
CA GLN A 100 -2.53 9.53 -11.33
C GLN A 100 -2.87 9.17 -12.78
N GLN A 101 -1.97 8.48 -13.50
CA GLN A 101 -2.23 8.07 -14.88
C GLN A 101 -3.35 7.04 -14.98
N THR A 102 -3.41 6.07 -14.06
CA THR A 102 -4.52 5.10 -14.03
C THR A 102 -5.85 5.78 -13.73
N SER A 103 -5.90 6.69 -12.75
CA SER A 103 -7.14 7.42 -12.42
C SER A 103 -7.66 8.28 -13.59
N ILE A 104 -6.78 8.94 -14.35
CA ILE A 104 -7.18 9.71 -15.53
C ILE A 104 -7.76 8.79 -16.63
N THR A 105 -7.14 7.62 -16.82
CA THR A 105 -7.58 6.64 -17.82
C THR A 105 -8.97 6.09 -17.50
N ASP A 106 -9.25 5.77 -16.24
CA ASP A 106 -10.56 5.26 -15.81
C ASP A 106 -11.66 6.34 -15.95
N THR A 107 -11.36 7.60 -15.62
CA THR A 107 -12.32 8.71 -15.74
C THR A 107 -12.65 9.06 -17.21
N SER A 108 -11.67 8.92 -18.11
CA SER A 108 -11.88 9.11 -19.55
C SER A 108 -12.72 7.98 -20.18
N ARG A 109 -12.72 6.78 -19.57
CA ARG A 109 -13.48 5.63 -20.06
C ARG A 109 -14.97 5.74 -19.70
N ASP A 110 -15.28 6.28 -18.52
CA ASP A 110 -16.66 6.49 -18.05
C ASP A 110 -17.38 7.66 -18.74
N THR A 111 -16.65 8.61 -19.32
CA THR A 111 -17.25 9.73 -20.08
C THR A 111 -17.62 9.36 -21.51
N SER A 112 -17.07 8.27 -22.04
CA SER A 112 -17.35 7.79 -23.40
C SER A 112 -18.54 6.80 -23.47
N SER A 113 -19.13 6.41 -22.34
CA SER A 113 -20.26 5.47 -22.28
C SER A 113 -21.60 6.08 -21.84
N ARG A 114 -21.69 7.41 -21.71
CA ARG A 114 -22.99 8.09 -21.59
C ARG A 114 -23.66 8.20 -22.96
N SER A 115 -24.09 7.06 -23.47
CA SER A 115 -25.16 6.96 -24.45
C SER A 115 -26.37 7.70 -23.88
N PHE A 116 -26.81 8.74 -24.58
CA PHE A 116 -28.00 9.51 -24.32
C PHE A 116 -29.21 8.58 -24.01
N PRO A 117 -29.96 8.78 -22.91
CA PRO A 117 -31.27 8.18 -22.80
C PRO A 117 -32.19 8.91 -23.77
N SER A 118 -32.53 8.26 -24.89
CA SER A 118 -33.59 8.72 -25.78
C SER A 118 -34.90 8.83 -24.98
N PRO A 119 -35.69 9.91 -25.16
CA PRO A 119 -36.94 10.09 -24.44
C PRO A 119 -37.98 9.05 -24.86
N PRO A 120 -38.83 8.58 -23.94
CA PRO A 120 -39.89 7.63 -24.25
C PRO A 120 -40.95 8.32 -25.10
N GLN A 121 -41.12 7.88 -26.35
CA GLN A 121 -42.28 8.29 -27.14
C GLN A 121 -43.50 7.50 -26.65
N GLU A 122 -44.40 8.19 -25.98
CA GLU A 122 -45.77 7.75 -25.74
C GLU A 122 -46.48 7.64 -27.10
N THR A 123 -46.98 6.45 -27.43
CA THR A 123 -47.94 6.27 -28.53
C THR A 123 -49.28 5.86 -27.92
N PRO A 124 -50.36 6.65 -28.08
CA PRO A 124 -51.69 6.29 -27.61
C PRO A 124 -52.47 5.66 -28.77
N LEU A 125 -52.73 4.35 -28.74
CA LEU A 125 -53.76 3.76 -29.60
C LEU A 125 -54.54 2.64 -28.89
N GLN A 126 -55.85 2.83 -28.95
CA GLN A 126 -56.94 1.96 -28.54
C GLN A 126 -56.83 0.57 -29.21
N GLY A 127 -57.28 -0.47 -28.49
CA GLY A 127 -57.66 -1.75 -29.10
C GLY A 127 -58.86 -1.60 -30.06
N PRO A 128 -59.33 -2.68 -30.73
CA PRO A 128 -59.56 -3.98 -30.10
C PRO A 128 -59.25 -5.24 -30.96
N MET A 129 -59.26 -6.37 -30.25
CA MET A 129 -59.67 -7.75 -30.64
C MET A 129 -59.52 -8.22 -32.09
N PHE A 130 -58.89 -9.38 -32.30
CA PHE A 130 -59.56 -10.61 -32.78
C PHE A 130 -58.66 -11.84 -32.56
N ALA A 131 -59.31 -12.97 -32.30
CA ALA A 131 -58.73 -14.28 -32.05
C ALA A 131 -58.67 -15.12 -33.34
N GLY A 132 -57.76 -16.13 -33.39
CA GLY A 132 -57.97 -17.31 -34.23
C GLY A 132 -56.72 -18.05 -34.72
N GLY A 133 -56.45 -19.22 -34.11
CA GLY A 133 -55.84 -20.45 -34.68
C GLY A 133 -54.40 -20.38 -35.25
N SER A 134 -53.68 -21.46 -35.53
CA SER A 134 -53.69 -22.88 -35.19
C SER A 134 -52.46 -23.48 -35.88
N GLN A 135 -51.72 -24.40 -35.23
CA GLN A 135 -50.75 -25.36 -35.81
C GLN A 135 -49.48 -24.82 -36.53
N ARG A 136 -48.35 -25.51 -36.68
CA ARG A 136 -47.57 -26.57 -36.00
C ARG A 136 -46.32 -26.76 -36.90
N SER A 137 -45.23 -27.30 -36.33
CA SER A 137 -44.09 -27.93 -37.01
C SER A 137 -43.06 -26.97 -37.64
N SER A 138 -41.76 -27.22 -37.72
CA SER A 138 -40.80 -28.17 -37.14
C SER A 138 -39.44 -27.76 -37.74
N GLU A 139 -38.35 -27.88 -36.96
CA GLU A 139 -36.97 -28.17 -37.42
C GLU A 139 -36.27 -27.05 -38.25
N GLU A 140 -34.96 -26.79 -38.24
CA GLU A 140 -33.77 -27.54 -37.87
C GLU A 140 -32.56 -26.57 -37.84
N SER A 141 -31.58 -26.81 -36.93
CA SER A 141 -30.12 -26.54 -36.98
C SER A 141 -29.59 -25.21 -37.59
N VAL A 142 -28.74 -24.44 -36.91
CA VAL A 142 -27.34 -24.78 -36.60
C VAL A 142 -26.94 -24.25 -35.21
N GLU A 143 -26.84 -25.15 -34.24
CA GLU A 143 -26.19 -24.91 -32.95
C GLU A 143 -24.73 -25.36 -33.08
N GLN A 144 -23.82 -24.40 -33.29
CA GLN A 144 -22.38 -24.64 -33.14
C GLN A 144 -22.06 -24.78 -31.65
N PRO A 145 -21.41 -25.88 -31.22
CA PRO A 145 -20.92 -25.99 -29.84
C PRO A 145 -19.74 -25.02 -29.64
N PRO A 146 -19.75 -24.14 -28.62
CA PRO A 146 -18.56 -23.38 -28.26
C PRO A 146 -17.53 -24.32 -27.61
N GLU A 147 -16.38 -24.41 -28.24
CA GLU A 147 -15.11 -25.01 -27.78
C GLU A 147 -14.93 -25.00 -26.23
N PRO A 148 -14.75 -26.16 -25.59
CA PRO A 148 -14.55 -26.25 -24.14
C PRO A 148 -13.07 -25.99 -23.82
N GLY A 149 -12.66 -24.73 -23.76
CA GLY A 149 -11.24 -24.43 -23.49
C GLY A 149 -10.92 -23.16 -22.71
N LYS A 150 -11.87 -22.23 -22.50
CA LYS A 150 -11.57 -20.92 -21.89
C LYS A 150 -12.50 -20.48 -20.75
N SER A 151 -13.62 -21.16 -20.52
CA SER A 151 -14.62 -20.77 -19.52
C SER A 151 -14.30 -21.25 -18.09
N ALA A 152 -13.53 -22.33 -17.94
CA ALA A 152 -13.06 -22.80 -16.64
C ALA A 152 -12.13 -21.78 -15.96
N ASP A 153 -11.24 -21.16 -16.74
CA ASP A 153 -10.25 -20.19 -16.27
C ASP A 153 -10.90 -18.90 -15.73
N LEU A 154 -11.93 -18.39 -16.41
CA LEU A 154 -12.67 -17.21 -15.96
C LEU A 154 -13.44 -17.45 -14.65
N THR A 155 -13.99 -18.66 -14.47
CA THR A 155 -14.74 -19.01 -13.26
C THR A 155 -13.82 -19.13 -12.05
N GLU A 156 -12.63 -19.71 -12.24
CA GLU A 156 -11.59 -19.77 -11.21
C GLU A 156 -11.04 -18.36 -10.87
N GLN A 157 -10.84 -17.52 -11.88
CA GLN A 157 -10.39 -16.15 -11.69
C GLN A 157 -11.42 -15.31 -10.92
N GLU A 158 -12.71 -15.44 -11.22
CA GLU A 158 -13.77 -14.79 -10.45
C GLU A 158 -13.81 -15.26 -8.99
N ARG A 159 -13.59 -16.57 -8.75
CA ARG A 159 -13.55 -17.14 -7.41
C ARG A 159 -12.38 -16.56 -6.61
N LEU A 160 -11.18 -16.49 -7.20
CA LEU A 160 -9.99 -15.91 -6.58
C LEU A 160 -10.20 -14.42 -6.25
N VAL A 161 -10.80 -13.65 -7.17
CA VAL A 161 -11.08 -12.23 -6.92
C VAL A 161 -12.06 -12.05 -5.76
N LYS A 162 -13.12 -12.87 -5.69
CA LYS A 162 -14.09 -12.85 -4.58
C LYS A 162 -13.42 -13.21 -3.25
N GLU A 163 -12.53 -14.20 -3.24
CA GLU A 163 -11.78 -14.61 -2.06
C GLU A 163 -10.82 -13.51 -1.58
N VAL A 164 -10.06 -12.90 -2.48
CA VAL A 164 -9.16 -11.78 -2.15
C VAL A 164 -9.95 -10.59 -1.59
N LEU A 165 -11.11 -10.28 -2.18
CA LEU A 165 -11.99 -9.22 -1.67
C LEU A 165 -12.50 -9.55 -0.26
N ALA A 166 -12.99 -10.76 -0.02
CA ALA A 166 -13.45 -11.20 1.29
C ALA A 166 -12.33 -11.13 2.35
N ASN A 167 -11.13 -11.63 2.01
CA ASN A 167 -9.96 -11.57 2.88
C ASN A 167 -9.55 -10.13 3.19
N SER A 168 -9.60 -9.23 2.20
CA SER A 168 -9.30 -7.81 2.40
C SER A 168 -10.30 -7.13 3.34
N GLN A 169 -11.58 -7.49 3.26
CA GLN A 169 -12.62 -6.95 4.14
C GLN A 169 -12.46 -7.47 5.57
N ALA A 170 -12.16 -8.76 5.73
CA ALA A 170 -11.86 -9.36 7.03
C ALA A 170 -10.64 -8.69 7.70
N LEU A 171 -9.58 -8.45 6.92
CA LEU A 171 -8.38 -7.75 7.41
C LEU A 171 -8.70 -6.32 7.86
N ARG A 172 -9.46 -5.57 7.06
CA ARG A 172 -9.90 -4.20 7.43
C ARG A 172 -10.75 -4.20 8.70
N ALA A 173 -11.64 -5.18 8.86
CA ALA A 173 -12.44 -5.33 10.08
C ALA A 173 -11.57 -5.64 11.30
N SER A 174 -10.59 -6.54 11.16
CA SER A 174 -9.61 -6.84 12.21
C SER A 174 -8.80 -5.61 12.63
N LEU A 175 -8.30 -4.85 11.65
CA LEU A 175 -7.56 -3.62 11.90
C LEU A 175 -8.40 -2.59 12.68
N ARG A 176 -9.67 -2.40 12.28
CA ARG A 176 -10.60 -1.51 13.00
C ARG A 176 -10.81 -1.94 14.44
N ARG A 177 -10.96 -3.24 14.70
CA ARG A 177 -11.07 -3.79 16.06
C ARG A 177 -9.80 -3.54 16.87
N SER A 178 -8.62 -3.77 16.30
CA SER A 178 -7.35 -3.51 16.96
C SER A 178 -7.19 -2.03 17.34
N VAL A 179 -7.52 -1.11 16.42
CA VAL A 179 -7.47 0.34 16.69
C VAL A 179 -8.45 0.73 17.79
N ALA A 180 -9.67 0.18 17.78
CA ALA A 180 -10.65 0.43 18.84
C ALA A 180 -10.16 -0.06 20.21
N LEU A 181 -9.54 -1.24 20.27
CA LEU A 181 -8.99 -1.80 21.50
C LEU A 181 -7.82 -0.95 22.04
N CYS A 182 -6.92 -0.49 21.17
CA CYS A 182 -5.85 0.43 21.56
C CYS A 182 -6.40 1.75 22.12
N LYS A 183 -7.45 2.31 21.50
CA LYS A 183 -8.12 3.52 22.02
C LYS A 183 -8.74 3.29 23.40
N TRP A 184 -9.41 2.15 23.58
CA TRP A 184 -10.02 1.79 24.87
C TRP A 184 -8.97 1.62 25.98
N LEU A 185 -7.87 0.91 25.70
CA LEU A 185 -6.75 0.79 26.64
C LEU A 185 -6.11 2.14 26.96
N GLY A 186 -5.98 3.02 25.97
CA GLY A 186 -5.50 4.39 26.16
C GLY A 186 -6.40 5.21 27.09
N ALA A 187 -7.71 5.18 26.87
CA ALA A 187 -8.69 5.85 27.74
C ALA A 187 -8.61 5.31 29.18
N ARG A 188 -8.54 4.00 29.36
CA ARG A 188 -8.43 3.35 30.67
C ARG A 188 -7.13 3.71 31.41
N ASN A 189 -6.02 3.90 30.70
CA ASN A 189 -4.76 4.34 31.29
C ASN A 189 -4.83 5.81 31.77
N ILE A 190 -5.53 6.66 31.02
CA ILE A 190 -5.76 8.07 31.40
C ILE A 190 -6.62 8.16 32.65
N ASP A 191 -7.68 7.34 32.76
CA ASP A 191 -8.56 7.31 33.92
C ASP A 191 -7.83 6.83 35.19
N LEU A 192 -6.99 5.79 35.07
CA LEU A 192 -6.15 5.32 36.18
C LEU A 192 -5.15 6.40 36.68
N ARG A 193 -4.63 7.24 35.78
CA ARG A 193 -3.76 8.37 36.16
C ARG A 193 -4.50 9.51 36.87
N LYS A 194 -5.80 9.68 36.60
CA LYS A 194 -6.63 10.71 37.25
C LYS A 194 -7.21 10.28 38.59
N GLY A 195 -7.32 8.97 38.84
CA GLY A 195 -7.89 8.40 40.06
C GLY A 195 -6.92 8.18 41.23
N HIS A 196 -5.64 8.54 41.11
CA HIS A 196 -4.71 8.52 42.26
C HIS A 196 -4.77 9.87 42.99
N PRO A 197 -5.39 9.98 44.18
CA PRO A 197 -5.11 11.12 45.02
C PRO A 197 -3.62 11.07 45.33
N ARG A 198 -2.90 12.16 45.05
CA ARG A 198 -1.56 12.35 45.59
C ARG A 198 -1.71 12.27 47.11
N ALA A 199 -1.27 11.15 47.69
CA ALA A 199 -1.03 11.06 49.12
C ALA A 199 0.01 12.15 49.44
N GLN A 200 -0.47 13.25 50.02
CA GLN A 200 0.33 14.16 50.82
C GLN A 200 0.17 13.75 52.27
#